data_AF-A0A380IV75-F1
#
_entry.id   AF-A0A380IV75-F1
#
_cell.length_a   1.000
_cell.length_b   1.000
_cell.length_c   1.000
_cell.angle_alpha   90.00
_cell.angle_beta   90.00
_cell.angle_gamma   90.00
#
_symmetry.space_group_name_H-M   'P 1'
#
loop_
_entity.id
_entity.type
_entity.pdbx_description
1 polymer ?
#
loop_
_entity_poly.entity_id
_entity_poly.type
_entity_poly.pdbx_seq_one_letter_code
_entity_poly.pdbx_strand_id
1 'polypeptide(L)'
;MQQNHNKIYADEDFNQSWFKVKLNNDSLLEKNSYKLLIDDKDVDYNSKKTYGKYYNPTELSVYAIGKLEGKEFKTNRINIRRNYDNKPQNLKLSFKESQIRDYESKSKKVKEKAKSYIKEYTKELNKAYKKKDYKYISDYVKNNSQLEKQLKKQVKSKSKVKFKDVKINNVKRDKNKIYIELSKTNNGNVFQTKYTLDYDNVSNEFLVEDSHDN
;
A
#
# COMPACT_ATOMS: atom_id res chain seq x y z
N MET A 1 11.62 -63.59 -31.01
CA MET A 1 10.89 -62.45 -30.43
C MET A 1 10.74 -62.69 -28.94
N GLN A 2 11.32 -61.85 -28.08
CA GLN A 2 10.58 -61.20 -26.98
C GLN A 2 11.47 -60.13 -26.35
N GLN A 3 10.86 -58.98 -26.13
CA GLN A 3 11.50 -57.68 -25.98
C GLN A 3 12.08 -57.48 -24.58
N ASN A 4 13.34 -57.04 -24.51
CA ASN A 4 13.91 -56.45 -23.32
C ASN A 4 13.32 -55.05 -23.14
N HIS A 5 12.39 -54.89 -22.20
CA HIS A 5 11.97 -53.59 -21.72
C HIS A 5 13.03 -53.03 -20.76
N ASN A 6 14.16 -52.56 -21.31
CA ASN A 6 15.08 -51.70 -20.57
C ASN A 6 14.40 -50.34 -20.38
N LYS A 7 13.66 -50.17 -19.26
CA LYS A 7 13.35 -48.83 -18.77
C LYS A 7 14.66 -48.20 -18.31
N ILE A 8 15.15 -47.25 -19.10
CA ILE A 8 16.22 -46.34 -18.67
C ILE A 8 15.58 -45.41 -17.63
N TYR A 9 15.95 -45.60 -16.36
CA TYR A 9 15.69 -44.60 -15.33
C TYR A 9 16.77 -43.54 -15.50
N ALA A 10 16.42 -42.39 -16.07
CA ALA A 10 17.30 -41.23 -16.06
C ALA A 10 17.26 -40.67 -14.63
N ASP A 11 18.33 -40.86 -13.87
CA ASP A 11 18.54 -40.06 -12.67
C ASP A 11 18.83 -38.63 -13.12
N GLU A 12 17.95 -37.69 -12.78
CA GLU A 12 18.25 -36.26 -12.89
C GLU A 12 19.35 -35.93 -11.88
N ASP A 13 20.62 -36.16 -12.24
CA ASP A 13 21.80 -35.82 -11.41
C ASP A 13 22.11 -34.31 -11.46
N PHE A 14 21.06 -33.50 -11.35
CA PHE A 14 21.18 -32.05 -11.25
C PHE A 14 20.96 -31.66 -9.80
N ASN A 15 21.87 -30.86 -9.26
CA ASN A 15 21.67 -30.23 -7.96
C ASN A 15 20.39 -29.39 -8.02
N GLN A 16 19.35 -29.86 -7.34
CA GLN A 16 18.02 -29.26 -7.37
C GLN A 16 17.55 -28.92 -5.96
N SER A 17 16.78 -27.85 -5.85
CA SER A 17 16.14 -27.45 -4.60
C SER A 17 14.64 -27.37 -4.74
N TRP A 18 13.93 -27.90 -3.74
CA TRP A 18 12.50 -27.72 -3.58
C TRP A 18 12.12 -27.60 -2.11
N PHE A 19 11.14 -26.76 -1.84
CA PHE A 19 10.85 -26.33 -0.47
C PHE A 19 9.40 -25.89 -0.28
N LYS A 20 8.94 -25.92 0.96
CA LYS A 20 7.70 -25.29 1.42
C LYS A 20 8.05 -24.07 2.27
N VAL A 21 7.20 -23.06 2.22
CA VAL A 21 7.40 -21.82 2.99
C VAL A 21 6.26 -21.63 3.97
N LYS A 22 6.61 -21.38 5.23
CA LYS A 22 5.73 -20.83 6.25
C LYS A 22 6.11 -19.38 6.51
N LEU A 23 5.16 -18.48 6.33
CA LEU A 23 5.29 -17.09 6.76
C LEU A 23 4.89 -16.95 8.23
N ASN A 24 5.63 -16.14 8.98
CA ASN A 24 5.29 -15.71 10.33
C ASN A 24 5.07 -14.20 10.35
N ASN A 25 4.14 -13.75 11.20
CA ASN A 25 3.72 -12.35 11.35
C ASN A 25 3.07 -11.74 10.11
N ASP A 26 2.70 -12.57 9.14
CA ASP A 26 1.96 -12.18 7.93
C ASP A 26 0.55 -11.69 8.28
N SER A 27 -0.08 -12.20 9.34
CA SER A 27 -1.40 -11.75 9.80
C SER A 27 -1.50 -10.25 10.15
N LEU A 28 -0.37 -9.55 10.31
CA LEU A 28 -0.30 -8.11 10.54
C LEU A 28 -0.33 -7.28 9.24
N LEU A 29 -0.29 -7.93 8.08
CA LEU A 29 -0.26 -7.34 6.76
C LEU A 29 -1.57 -7.59 6.01
N GLU A 30 -1.71 -6.97 4.85
CA GLU A 30 -2.87 -7.12 3.99
C GLU A 30 -2.95 -8.54 3.44
N LYS A 31 -4.13 -9.14 3.56
CA LYS A 31 -4.42 -10.45 2.96
C LYS A 31 -4.13 -10.42 1.47
N ASN A 32 -3.57 -11.51 0.95
CA ASN A 32 -3.23 -11.68 -0.47
C ASN A 32 -2.18 -10.70 -1.02
N SER A 33 -1.45 -9.98 -0.16
CA SER A 33 -0.36 -9.10 -0.59
C SER A 33 1.00 -9.80 -0.72
N TYR A 34 1.07 -11.09 -0.38
CA TYR A 34 2.32 -11.82 -0.21
C TYR A 34 2.90 -12.33 -1.52
N LYS A 35 4.20 -12.10 -1.72
CA LYS A 35 4.99 -12.74 -2.78
C LYS A 35 6.24 -13.36 -2.19
N LEU A 36 6.69 -14.46 -2.77
CA LEU A 36 8.03 -14.99 -2.54
C LEU A 36 8.97 -14.45 -3.59
N LEU A 37 10.22 -14.22 -3.17
CA LEU A 37 11.32 -13.87 -4.05
C LEU A 37 12.34 -14.98 -3.97
N ILE A 38 12.55 -15.66 -5.09
CA ILE A 38 13.49 -16.78 -5.26
C ILE A 38 14.55 -16.30 -6.24
N ASP A 39 15.77 -16.06 -5.76
CA ASP A 39 16.83 -15.32 -6.47
C ASP A 39 16.31 -14.01 -7.09
N ASP A 40 15.60 -13.26 -6.25
CA ASP A 40 15.01 -11.96 -6.58
C ASP A 40 13.96 -11.99 -7.72
N LYS A 41 13.51 -13.19 -8.12
CA LYS A 41 12.35 -13.37 -9.01
C LYS A 41 11.07 -13.56 -8.19
N ASP A 42 10.06 -12.74 -8.51
CA ASP A 42 8.75 -12.77 -7.87
C ASP A 42 7.96 -14.03 -8.26
N VAL A 43 7.38 -14.69 -7.25
CA VAL A 43 6.45 -15.81 -7.39
C VAL A 43 5.30 -15.62 -6.39
N ASP A 44 4.06 -15.89 -6.82
CA ASP A 44 2.90 -15.84 -5.94
C ASP A 44 3.03 -16.82 -4.77
N TYR A 45 2.76 -16.32 -3.57
CA TYR A 45 2.80 -17.13 -2.37
C TYR A 45 1.51 -17.93 -2.16
N ASN A 46 1.68 -19.22 -1.93
CA ASN A 46 0.67 -20.17 -1.48
C ASN A 46 1.27 -21.06 -0.38
N SER A 47 0.60 -21.11 0.78
CA SER A 47 1.04 -21.86 1.97
C SER A 47 1.03 -23.38 1.82
N LYS A 48 0.28 -23.90 0.84
CA LYS A 48 0.17 -25.34 0.54
C LYS A 48 1.10 -25.78 -0.59
N LYS A 49 1.75 -24.83 -1.28
CA LYS A 49 2.59 -25.10 -2.45
C LYS A 49 3.99 -25.53 -2.03
N THR A 50 4.52 -26.53 -2.75
CA THR A 50 5.95 -26.81 -2.81
C THR A 50 6.52 -26.03 -4.01
N TYR A 51 7.59 -25.26 -3.79
CA TYR A 51 8.28 -24.49 -4.82
C TYR A 51 9.49 -25.27 -5.31
N GLY A 52 9.75 -25.20 -6.61
CA GLY A 52 10.76 -26.01 -7.30
C GLY A 52 10.13 -27.16 -8.10
N LYS A 53 10.92 -28.13 -8.56
CA LYS A 53 12.37 -28.22 -8.37
C LYS A 53 13.11 -27.15 -9.19
N TYR A 54 13.99 -26.40 -8.53
CA TYR A 54 14.84 -25.39 -9.18
C TYR A 54 16.26 -25.91 -9.31
N TYR A 55 16.91 -25.65 -10.44
CA TYR A 55 18.35 -25.87 -10.57
C TYR A 55 19.10 -25.00 -9.56
N ASN A 56 19.95 -25.62 -8.74
CA ASN A 56 20.67 -24.98 -7.65
C ASN A 56 22.07 -25.61 -7.48
N PRO A 57 23.06 -25.22 -8.30
CA PRO A 57 24.42 -25.74 -8.18
C PRO A 57 25.14 -25.26 -6.91
N THR A 58 24.69 -24.16 -6.30
CA THR A 58 25.29 -23.55 -5.10
C THR A 58 24.23 -23.29 -4.03
N GLU A 59 23.66 -22.08 -4.01
CA GLU A 59 22.60 -21.66 -3.10
C GLU A 59 21.52 -20.85 -3.85
N LEU A 60 20.26 -21.05 -3.46
CA LEU A 60 19.13 -20.18 -3.86
C LEU A 60 18.76 -19.29 -2.68
N SER A 61 18.61 -18.00 -2.93
CA SER A 61 18.13 -17.05 -1.94
C SER A 61 16.60 -16.98 -1.95
N VAL A 62 15.98 -17.12 -0.78
CA VAL A 62 14.53 -17.04 -0.62
C VAL A 62 14.14 -16.03 0.48
N TYR A 63 13.24 -15.12 0.16
CA TYR A 63 12.55 -14.24 1.12
C TYR A 63 11.12 -13.95 0.66
N ALA A 64 10.34 -13.27 1.48
CA ALA A 64 8.99 -12.85 1.12
C ALA A 64 8.80 -11.34 1.30
N ILE A 65 7.88 -10.78 0.51
CA ILE A 65 7.32 -9.45 0.71
C ILE A 65 5.84 -9.53 1.05
N GLY A 66 5.35 -8.55 1.78
CA GLY A 66 3.92 -8.30 2.02
C GLY A 66 3.67 -6.82 2.22
N LYS A 67 2.41 -6.39 2.13
CA LYS A 67 2.03 -4.96 2.15
C LYS A 67 1.14 -4.60 3.32
N LEU A 68 1.30 -3.38 3.81
CA LEU A 68 0.35 -2.72 4.70
C LEU A 68 0.26 -1.26 4.28
N GLU A 69 -0.94 -0.83 3.87
CA GLU A 69 -1.21 0.52 3.36
C GLU A 69 -0.22 0.89 2.26
N GLY A 70 -0.03 -0.04 1.31
CA GLY A 70 0.90 0.04 0.20
C GLY A 70 2.39 -0.05 0.54
N LYS A 71 2.80 0.11 1.81
CA LYS A 71 4.19 -0.05 2.22
C LYS A 71 4.58 -1.53 2.20
N GLU A 72 5.70 -1.84 1.55
CA GLU A 72 6.25 -3.19 1.51
C GLU A 72 7.13 -3.48 2.73
N PHE A 73 6.96 -4.68 3.28
CA PHE A 73 7.76 -5.26 4.34
C PHE A 73 8.44 -6.52 3.81
N LYS A 74 9.67 -6.78 4.25
CA LYS A 74 10.46 -7.96 3.87
C LYS A 74 10.63 -8.88 5.07
N THR A 75 10.66 -10.18 4.82
CA THR A 75 11.10 -11.16 5.82
C THR A 75 12.62 -11.18 5.96
N ASN A 76 13.14 -12.00 6.86
CA ASN A 76 14.51 -12.49 6.74
C ASN A 76 14.72 -13.20 5.39
N ARG A 77 15.94 -13.16 4.87
CA ARG A 77 16.40 -13.93 3.70
C ARG A 77 17.05 -15.22 4.18
N ILE A 78 16.76 -16.34 3.52
CA ILE A 78 17.36 -17.65 3.76
C ILE A 78 18.00 -18.13 2.47
N ASN A 79 19.26 -18.54 2.54
CA ASN A 79 19.92 -19.23 1.44
C ASN A 79 19.77 -20.74 1.63
N ILE A 80 19.32 -21.43 0.59
CA ILE A 80 19.09 -22.88 0.63
C ILE A 80 20.00 -23.59 -0.38
N ARG A 81 20.52 -24.76 0.01
CA ARG A 81 21.29 -25.64 -0.89
C ARG A 81 20.39 -26.70 -1.52
N ARG A 82 20.97 -27.53 -2.39
CA ARG A 82 20.29 -28.71 -2.96
C ARG A 82 19.62 -29.57 -1.89
N ASN A 83 18.52 -30.21 -2.23
CA ASN A 83 17.92 -31.24 -1.40
C ASN A 83 18.78 -32.52 -1.51
N TYR A 84 19.06 -33.17 -0.37
CA TYR A 84 19.80 -34.43 -0.33
C TYR A 84 18.87 -35.65 -0.20
N ASP A 85 17.68 -35.45 0.32
CA ASP A 85 16.63 -36.45 0.43
C ASP A 85 15.47 -36.12 -0.51
N ASN A 86 14.60 -37.10 -0.76
CA ASN A 86 13.41 -36.91 -1.59
C ASN A 86 12.28 -36.16 -0.85
N LYS A 87 12.62 -35.18 0.01
CA LYS A 87 11.66 -34.42 0.82
C LYS A 87 11.88 -32.92 0.64
N PRO A 88 10.81 -32.11 0.61
CA PRO A 88 10.94 -30.66 0.57
C PRO A 88 11.58 -30.12 1.85
N GLN A 89 12.50 -29.16 1.70
CA GLN A 89 12.96 -28.34 2.82
C GLN A 89 11.81 -27.47 3.34
N ASN A 90 11.77 -27.19 4.64
CA ASN A 90 10.73 -26.35 5.25
C ASN A 90 11.34 -25.03 5.71
N LEU A 91 11.00 -23.94 5.03
CA LEU A 91 11.52 -22.61 5.32
C LEU A 91 10.56 -21.82 6.20
N LYS A 92 11.11 -21.15 7.22
CA LYS A 92 10.37 -20.22 8.08
C LYS A 92 10.86 -18.81 7.79
N LEU A 93 10.02 -18.01 7.14
CA LEU A 93 10.30 -16.61 6.83
C LEU A 93 9.43 -15.74 7.74
N SER A 94 10.04 -14.79 8.43
CA SER A 94 9.36 -13.97 9.44
C SER A 94 9.47 -12.50 9.09
N PHE A 95 8.33 -11.81 9.06
CA PHE A 95 8.33 -10.35 9.00
C PHE A 95 8.73 -9.78 10.37
N LYS A 96 9.49 -8.68 10.36
CA LYS A 96 9.86 -7.96 11.60
C LYS A 96 8.63 -7.26 12.18
N GLU A 97 8.02 -7.88 13.18
CA GLU A 97 6.80 -7.40 13.83
C GLU A 97 6.93 -5.96 14.34
N SER A 98 8.04 -5.62 14.99
CA SER A 98 8.30 -4.27 15.50
C SER A 98 8.21 -3.21 14.39
N GLN A 99 8.76 -3.48 13.20
CA GLN A 99 8.71 -2.55 12.08
C GLN A 99 7.28 -2.36 11.54
N ILE A 100 6.47 -3.41 11.55
CA ILE A 100 5.06 -3.35 11.11
C ILE A 100 4.26 -2.52 12.12
N ARG A 101 4.38 -2.81 13.41
CA ARG A 101 3.66 -2.10 14.49
C ARG A 101 4.06 -0.63 14.57
N ASP A 102 5.35 -0.32 14.40
CA ASP A 102 5.84 1.06 14.34
C ASP A 102 5.21 1.83 13.19
N TYR A 103 5.11 1.20 12.02
CA TYR A 103 4.46 1.81 10.86
C TYR A 103 2.96 1.99 11.08
N GLU A 104 2.26 0.99 11.63
CA GLU A 104 0.84 1.08 11.95
C GLU A 104 0.55 2.24 12.92
N SER A 105 1.36 2.38 13.97
CA SER A 105 1.25 3.47 14.95
C SER A 105 1.49 4.85 14.32
N LYS A 106 2.55 4.97 13.51
CA LYS A 106 2.82 6.20 12.74
C LYS A 106 1.69 6.52 11.78
N SER A 107 1.14 5.51 11.11
CA SER A 107 0.02 5.69 10.19
C SER A 107 -1.24 6.20 10.88
N LYS A 108 -1.61 5.64 12.04
CA LYS A 108 -2.72 6.15 12.85
C LYS A 108 -2.58 7.64 13.15
N LYS A 109 -1.38 8.08 13.56
CA LYS A 109 -1.08 9.51 13.80
C LYS A 109 -1.22 10.36 12.55
N VAL A 110 -0.72 9.88 11.40
CA VAL A 110 -0.85 10.59 10.12
C VAL A 110 -2.32 10.74 9.71
N LYS A 111 -3.13 9.69 9.85
CA LYS A 111 -4.57 9.75 9.55
C LYS A 111 -5.30 10.76 10.44
N GLU A 112 -4.99 10.82 11.73
CA GLU A 112 -5.59 11.84 12.62
C GLU A 112 -5.16 13.26 12.24
N LYS A 113 -3.88 13.47 11.90
CA LYS A 113 -3.42 14.78 11.39
C LYS A 113 -4.14 15.16 10.10
N ALA A 114 -4.32 14.22 9.18
CA ALA A 114 -5.02 14.44 7.91
C ALA A 114 -6.50 14.84 8.13
N LYS A 115 -7.17 14.25 9.13
CA LYS A 115 -8.55 14.65 9.53
C LYS A 115 -8.60 16.08 10.04
N SER A 116 -7.63 16.51 10.84
CA SER A 116 -7.55 17.89 11.33
C SER A 116 -7.25 18.84 10.17
N TYR A 117 -6.29 18.49 9.33
CA TYR A 117 -5.87 19.24 8.15
C TYR A 117 -7.05 19.52 7.20
N ILE A 118 -7.85 18.50 6.84
CA ILE A 118 -8.96 18.71 5.90
C ILE A 118 -10.10 19.57 6.49
N LYS A 119 -10.31 19.51 7.81
CA LYS A 119 -11.27 20.38 8.51
C LYS A 119 -10.81 21.83 8.47
N GLU A 120 -9.51 22.08 8.68
CA GLU A 120 -8.91 23.40 8.59
C GLU A 120 -8.97 23.95 7.16
N TYR A 121 -8.55 23.13 6.18
CA TYR A 121 -8.71 23.44 4.76
C TYR A 121 -10.15 23.82 4.41
N THR A 122 -11.15 23.10 4.94
CA THR A 122 -12.57 23.42 4.68
C THR A 122 -12.97 24.78 5.26
N LYS A 123 -12.40 25.20 6.40
CA LYS A 123 -12.62 26.54 6.98
C LYS A 123 -12.00 27.62 6.09
N GLU A 124 -10.76 27.44 5.67
CA GLU A 124 -10.10 28.41 4.78
C GLU A 124 -10.74 28.43 3.38
N LEU A 125 -11.26 27.30 2.89
CA LEU A 125 -12.04 27.23 1.66
C LEU A 125 -13.32 28.08 1.75
N ASN A 126 -14.05 28.02 2.86
CA ASN A 126 -15.20 28.91 3.09
C ASN A 126 -14.79 30.39 3.08
N LYS A 127 -13.64 30.73 3.67
CA LYS A 127 -13.09 32.09 3.68
C LYS A 127 -12.69 32.53 2.28
N ALA A 128 -12.06 31.65 1.50
CA ALA A 128 -11.73 31.86 0.10
C ALA A 128 -12.98 32.22 -0.71
N TYR A 129 -14.06 31.42 -0.61
CA TYR A 129 -15.34 31.73 -1.26
C TYR A 129 -15.96 33.05 -0.79
N LYS A 130 -15.97 33.31 0.54
CA LYS A 130 -16.53 34.55 1.11
C LYS A 130 -15.78 35.79 0.61
N LYS A 131 -14.46 35.70 0.47
CA LYS A 131 -13.58 36.80 0.03
C LYS A 131 -13.35 36.82 -1.49
N LYS A 132 -13.81 35.79 -2.20
CA LYS A 132 -13.54 35.53 -3.63
C LYS A 132 -12.04 35.54 -3.96
N ASP A 133 -11.22 35.08 -3.03
CA ASP A 133 -9.75 35.09 -3.16
C ASP A 133 -9.19 33.69 -2.91
N TYR A 134 -8.49 33.15 -3.91
CA TYR A 134 -7.85 31.84 -3.85
C TYR A 134 -6.64 31.82 -2.91
N LYS A 135 -6.02 32.97 -2.62
CA LYS A 135 -4.83 33.06 -1.75
C LYS A 135 -5.03 32.41 -0.38
N TYR A 136 -6.25 32.40 0.15
CA TYR A 136 -6.55 31.76 1.43
C TYR A 136 -6.34 30.24 1.45
N ILE A 137 -6.29 29.58 0.29
CA ILE A 137 -6.12 28.13 0.18
C ILE A 137 -4.95 27.73 -0.72
N SER A 138 -4.12 28.67 -1.20
CA SER A 138 -2.99 28.36 -2.09
C SER A 138 -2.06 27.35 -1.46
N ASP A 139 -1.75 27.52 -0.17
CA ASP A 139 -0.75 26.72 0.53
C ASP A 139 -1.31 25.35 0.95
N TYR A 140 -2.62 25.15 0.81
CA TYR A 140 -3.27 23.87 1.10
C TYR A 140 -3.40 22.97 -0.12
N VAL A 141 -3.31 23.51 -1.33
CA VAL A 141 -3.64 22.81 -2.58
C VAL A 141 -2.37 22.58 -3.38
N LYS A 142 -2.23 21.38 -3.96
CA LYS A 142 -1.06 21.05 -4.77
C LYS A 142 -0.97 21.96 -6.00
N ASN A 143 0.19 22.61 -6.14
CA ASN A 143 0.49 23.49 -7.27
C ASN A 143 0.46 22.73 -8.61
N ASN A 144 0.03 23.43 -9.66
CA ASN A 144 -0.16 22.95 -11.02
C ASN A 144 -1.14 21.78 -11.18
N SER A 145 -1.98 21.52 -10.16
CA SER A 145 -3.01 20.47 -10.21
C SER A 145 -4.25 20.90 -11.01
N GLN A 146 -5.01 19.92 -11.47
CA GLN A 146 -6.34 20.19 -12.06
C GLN A 146 -7.28 20.83 -11.04
N LEU A 147 -7.20 20.39 -9.78
CA LEU A 147 -7.98 20.95 -8.68
C LEU A 147 -7.68 22.44 -8.48
N GLU A 148 -6.41 22.84 -8.45
CA GLU A 148 -6.02 24.26 -8.34
C GLU A 148 -6.69 25.11 -9.44
N LYS A 149 -6.59 24.66 -10.70
CA LYS A 149 -7.18 25.38 -11.84
C LYS A 149 -8.70 25.53 -11.69
N GLN A 150 -9.38 24.49 -11.20
CA GLN A 150 -10.81 24.51 -10.94
C GLN A 150 -11.17 25.46 -9.79
N LEU A 151 -10.46 25.38 -8.66
CA LEU A 151 -10.72 26.21 -7.49
C LEU A 151 -10.48 27.70 -7.76
N LYS A 152 -9.42 28.06 -8.50
CA LYS A 152 -9.17 29.44 -8.93
C LYS A 152 -10.35 30.05 -9.70
N LYS A 153 -11.06 29.25 -10.50
CA LYS A 153 -12.28 29.68 -11.22
C LYS A 153 -13.49 29.72 -10.28
N GLN A 154 -13.71 28.67 -9.50
CA GLN A 154 -14.90 28.53 -8.65
C GLN A 154 -14.95 29.55 -7.52
N VAL A 155 -13.82 29.81 -6.85
CA VAL A 155 -13.72 30.77 -5.73
C VAL A 155 -14.13 32.17 -6.18
N LYS A 156 -13.79 32.57 -7.41
CA LYS A 156 -14.14 33.88 -7.95
C LYS A 156 -15.62 33.99 -8.34
N SER A 157 -16.21 32.90 -8.86
CA SER A 157 -17.56 32.93 -9.44
C SER A 157 -18.69 32.59 -8.46
N LYS A 158 -18.45 31.71 -7.49
CA LYS A 158 -19.50 31.22 -6.59
C LYS A 158 -19.59 32.05 -5.30
N SER A 159 -20.60 32.92 -5.19
CA SER A 159 -20.77 33.86 -4.06
C SER A 159 -21.52 33.31 -2.83
N LYS A 160 -22.14 32.13 -2.91
CA LYS A 160 -23.02 31.58 -1.86
C LYS A 160 -22.57 30.23 -1.30
N VAL A 161 -21.28 29.91 -1.35
CA VAL A 161 -20.74 28.66 -0.80
C VAL A 161 -20.41 28.84 0.68
N LYS A 162 -21.01 28.01 1.54
CA LYS A 162 -20.69 27.92 2.96
C LYS A 162 -20.87 26.50 3.45
N PHE A 163 -19.77 25.75 3.46
CA PHE A 163 -19.73 24.39 4.00
C PHE A 163 -19.86 24.41 5.53
N LYS A 164 -20.80 23.60 6.04
CA LYS A 164 -21.05 23.35 7.48
C LYS A 164 -21.09 21.85 7.74
N ASP A 165 -21.24 21.47 9.01
CA ASP A 165 -21.50 20.09 9.44
C ASP A 165 -20.52 19.06 8.87
N VAL A 166 -19.23 19.43 8.85
CA VAL A 166 -18.17 18.62 8.28
C VAL A 166 -17.95 17.37 9.12
N LYS A 167 -18.34 16.21 8.59
CA LYS A 167 -18.19 14.90 9.22
C LYS A 167 -17.27 14.02 8.38
N ILE A 168 -16.19 13.53 8.99
CA ILE A 168 -15.31 12.55 8.34
C ILE A 168 -15.98 11.18 8.40
N ASN A 169 -16.21 10.58 7.23
CA ASN A 169 -16.83 9.27 7.09
C ASN A 169 -15.78 8.17 7.03
N ASN A 170 -14.67 8.40 6.30
CA ASN A 170 -13.62 7.41 6.12
C ASN A 170 -12.26 8.07 5.92
N VAL A 171 -11.20 7.39 6.36
CA VAL A 171 -9.81 7.78 6.09
C VAL A 171 -8.99 6.54 5.78
N LYS A 172 -8.39 6.50 4.59
CA LYS A 172 -7.47 5.45 4.15
C LYS A 172 -6.12 6.06 3.82
N ARG A 173 -5.07 5.24 3.96
CA ARG A 173 -3.71 5.60 3.58
C ARG A 173 -3.19 4.55 2.61
N ASP A 174 -2.46 5.03 1.61
CA ASP A 174 -1.65 4.22 0.70
C ASP A 174 -0.31 4.94 0.49
N LYS A 175 0.74 4.48 1.18
CA LYS A 175 2.06 5.14 1.24
C LYS A 175 1.97 6.64 1.58
N ASN A 176 2.07 7.48 0.55
CA ASN A 176 2.08 8.94 0.64
C ASN A 176 0.73 9.56 0.26
N LYS A 177 -0.26 8.74 -0.11
CA LYS A 177 -1.61 9.21 -0.41
C LYS A 177 -2.51 8.96 0.78
N ILE A 178 -3.29 9.98 1.15
CA ILE A 178 -4.37 9.86 2.13
C ILE A 178 -5.68 10.15 1.42
N TYR A 179 -6.59 9.19 1.50
CA TYR A 179 -7.94 9.32 0.94
C TYR A 179 -8.90 9.62 2.07
N ILE A 180 -9.60 10.75 1.98
CA ILE A 180 -10.59 11.16 2.97
C ILE A 180 -11.94 11.25 2.30
N GLU A 181 -12.92 10.57 2.88
CA GLU A 181 -14.32 10.77 2.55
C GLU A 181 -14.99 11.54 3.69
N LEU A 182 -15.66 12.64 3.36
CA LEU A 182 -16.39 13.44 4.32
C LEU A 182 -17.73 13.90 3.77
N SER A 183 -18.68 14.15 4.66
CA SER A 183 -19.91 14.86 4.33
C SER A 183 -19.86 16.30 4.83
N LYS A 184 -20.49 17.20 4.10
CA LYS A 184 -20.62 18.62 4.44
C LYS A 184 -21.94 19.17 3.92
N THR A 185 -22.54 20.11 4.64
CA THR A 185 -23.79 20.78 4.24
C THR A 185 -23.48 22.11 3.57
N ASN A 186 -24.13 22.42 2.45
CA ASN A 186 -24.11 23.74 1.84
C ASN A 186 -25.53 24.13 1.40
N ASN A 187 -26.04 25.26 1.88
CA ASN A 187 -27.40 25.73 1.61
C ASN A 187 -28.50 24.69 1.87
N GLY A 188 -28.37 23.91 2.96
CA GLY A 188 -29.33 22.86 3.35
C GLY A 188 -29.10 21.49 2.68
N ASN A 189 -28.30 21.44 1.62
CA ASN A 189 -27.99 20.18 0.92
C ASN A 189 -26.74 19.53 1.49
N VAL A 190 -26.78 18.22 1.70
CA VAL A 190 -25.64 17.41 2.15
C VAL A 190 -24.90 16.88 0.94
N PHE A 191 -23.59 17.06 0.92
CA PHE A 191 -22.69 16.58 -0.13
C PHE A 191 -21.69 15.61 0.48
N GLN A 192 -21.36 14.55 -0.24
CA GLN A 192 -20.22 13.69 0.06
C GLN A 192 -19.05 14.09 -0.83
N THR A 193 -17.91 14.43 -0.23
CA THR A 193 -16.69 14.76 -0.96
C THR A 193 -15.61 13.74 -0.64
N LYS A 194 -14.95 13.27 -1.68
CA LYS A 194 -13.73 12.48 -1.58
C LYS A 194 -12.54 13.38 -1.90
N TYR A 195 -11.57 13.41 -1.00
CA TYR A 195 -10.30 14.11 -1.16
C TYR A 195 -9.16 13.11 -1.27
N THR A 196 -8.20 13.43 -2.14
CA THR A 196 -6.88 12.81 -2.16
C THR A 196 -5.86 13.84 -1.66
N LEU A 197 -5.19 13.52 -0.57
CA LEU A 197 -4.09 14.30 -0.05
C LEU A 197 -2.76 13.66 -0.43
N ASP A 198 -1.83 14.48 -0.89
CA ASP A 198 -0.42 14.14 -1.01
C ASP A 198 0.27 14.43 0.33
N TYR A 199 0.87 13.41 0.94
CA TYR A 199 1.53 13.48 2.24
C TYR A 199 3.04 13.30 2.08
N ASP A 200 3.79 14.32 2.49
CA ASP A 200 5.25 14.25 2.54
C ASP A 200 5.69 13.68 3.89
N ASN A 201 6.35 12.51 3.89
CA ASN A 201 6.83 11.90 5.13
C ASN A 201 8.02 12.66 5.76
N VAL A 202 8.74 13.48 4.99
CA VAL A 202 9.92 14.22 5.44
C VAL A 202 9.50 15.49 6.16
N SER A 203 8.70 16.34 5.52
CA SER A 203 8.17 17.56 6.16
C SER A 203 6.96 17.29 7.06
N ASN A 204 6.32 16.12 6.93
CA ASN A 204 5.08 15.78 7.63
C ASN A 204 3.94 16.77 7.31
N GLU A 205 3.89 17.21 6.04
CA GLU A 205 2.89 18.13 5.50
C GLU A 205 1.94 17.43 4.52
N PHE A 206 0.78 18.05 4.31
CA PHE A 206 -0.25 17.57 3.40
C PHE A 206 -0.53 18.64 2.34
N LEU A 207 -0.83 18.21 1.13
CA LEU A 207 -1.43 19.06 0.09
C LEU A 207 -2.65 18.36 -0.48
N VAL A 208 -3.74 19.10 -0.69
CA VAL A 208 -4.92 18.60 -1.40
C VAL A 208 -4.57 18.51 -2.88
N GLU A 209 -4.44 17.29 -3.37
CA GLU A 209 -4.12 17.03 -4.78
C GLU A 209 -5.39 17.01 -5.63
N ASP A 210 -6.46 16.43 -5.09
CA ASP A 210 -7.69 16.19 -5.82
C ASP A 210 -8.93 16.18 -4.92
N SER A 211 -10.08 16.53 -5.49
CA SER A 211 -11.37 16.48 -4.82
C SER A 211 -12.53 16.23 -5.78
N HIS A 212 -13.43 15.31 -5.41
CA HIS A 212 -14.62 14.99 -6.18
C HIS A 212 -15.84 14.89 -5.26
N ASP A 213 -16.93 15.56 -5.64
CA ASP A 213 -18.23 15.42 -4.99
C ASP A 213 -18.97 14.24 -5.63
N ASN A 214 -19.53 13.37 -4.80
CA ASN A 214 -20.45 12.30 -5.19
C ASN A 214 -21.90 12.81 -5.21
#